data_AF-A0A5C6D0U6-F1
#
_entry.id   AF-A0A5C6D0U6-F1
#
_cell.length_a   1.000
_cell.length_b   1.000
_cell.length_c   1.000
_cell.angle_alpha   90.00
_cell.angle_beta   90.00
_cell.angle_gamma   90.00
#
_symmetry.space_group_name_H-M   'P 1'
#
loop_
_entity.id
_entity.type
_entity.pdbx_description
1 polymer ?
#
loop_
_entity_poly.entity_id
_entity_poly.type
_entity_poly.pdbx_seq_one_letter_code
_entity_poly.pdbx_strand_id
1 'polypeptide(L)'
;MEKTDPERMECMEVWGGNQAVQRSFITPGLKIYVDSQPYGQAPGGGDVYYLSSCASGRITRMLLADVSGHGELVSQTAVGLRDLMRRNVNYIKQTRFVRAMNRQFADLGEQGGFATALVSTFFATTMTYSLCNAGHPVPLVFRRGTSQWTELKNEASSSRPISDTPLGVVDEASYGQLDVRLEAGDMVLSFSDAVTESEDGDGRQLGVAGVLRLVRELGTEDSEKIIPALVERIRGLRDSNLRQDDATFLLGQATGGGPSMKNNLLAPLRFLRRTSDHTRIA
;
A
#
# COMPACT_ATOMS: atom_id res chain seq x y z
N MET A 1 10.38 -20.43 9.77
CA MET A 1 9.75 -20.00 8.50
C MET A 1 10.88 -19.81 7.50
N GLU A 2 10.83 -20.54 6.39
CA GLU A 2 11.89 -20.52 5.37
C GLU A 2 11.96 -19.13 4.74
N LYS A 3 13.15 -18.51 4.79
CA LYS A 3 13.38 -17.15 4.30
C LYS A 3 13.23 -17.19 2.78
N THR A 4 12.07 -16.77 2.26
CA THR A 4 11.84 -16.71 0.82
C THR A 4 12.53 -15.47 0.29
N ASP A 5 13.48 -15.65 -0.64
CA ASP A 5 14.17 -14.52 -1.25
C ASP A 5 13.17 -13.58 -1.94
N PRO A 6 13.38 -12.24 -1.87
CA PRO A 6 12.48 -11.29 -2.50
C PRO A 6 12.35 -11.50 -4.01
N GLU A 7 11.11 -11.56 -4.50
CA GLU A 7 10.80 -11.74 -5.91
C GLU A 7 11.00 -10.43 -6.67
N ARG A 8 11.77 -10.45 -7.77
CA ARG A 8 11.97 -9.25 -8.58
C ARG A 8 10.78 -9.08 -9.53
N MET A 9 10.07 -7.97 -9.41
CA MET A 9 8.98 -7.65 -10.35
C MET A 9 9.55 -7.17 -11.68
N GLU A 10 8.98 -7.69 -12.76
CA GLU A 10 9.27 -7.28 -14.12
C GLU A 10 8.56 -5.97 -14.48
N CYS A 11 9.09 -5.29 -15.50
CA CYS A 11 8.41 -4.13 -16.07
C CYS A 11 7.16 -4.59 -16.83
N MET A 12 6.04 -3.89 -16.63
CA MET A 12 4.70 -4.22 -17.11
C MET A 12 4.05 -5.35 -16.33
N GLU A 13 4.37 -5.47 -15.03
CA GLU A 13 3.78 -6.47 -14.16
C GLU A 13 2.79 -5.83 -13.20
N VAL A 14 1.66 -6.52 -12.99
CA VAL A 14 0.70 -6.25 -11.90
C VAL A 14 0.57 -7.51 -11.07
N TRP A 15 0.68 -7.35 -9.76
CA TRP A 15 0.52 -8.40 -8.76
C TRP A 15 -0.40 -7.93 -7.65
N GLY A 16 -1.15 -8.82 -7.03
CA GLY A 16 -2.01 -8.49 -5.89
C GLY A 16 -3.25 -9.35 -5.80
N GLY A 17 -4.17 -8.96 -4.93
CA GLY A 17 -5.32 -9.78 -4.60
C GLY A 17 -5.98 -9.35 -3.30
N ASN A 18 -6.75 -10.27 -2.75
CA ASN A 18 -7.41 -10.15 -1.45
C ASN A 18 -7.26 -11.43 -0.60
N GLN A 19 -6.22 -12.22 -0.86
CA GLN A 19 -6.00 -13.53 -0.24
C GLN A 19 -4.90 -13.45 0.82
N ALA A 20 -4.78 -14.50 1.63
CA ALA A 20 -3.65 -14.63 2.55
C ALA A 20 -2.32 -14.62 1.79
N VAL A 21 -1.39 -13.74 2.21
CA VAL A 21 -0.07 -13.66 1.61
C VAL A 21 0.96 -13.16 2.60
N GLN A 22 2.19 -13.63 2.44
CA GLN A 22 3.37 -13.06 3.08
C GLN A 22 4.51 -13.11 2.07
N ARG A 23 4.80 -11.98 1.41
CA ARG A 23 5.76 -11.93 0.29
C ARG A 23 6.56 -10.64 0.25
N SER A 24 7.78 -10.78 -0.27
CA SER A 24 8.68 -9.66 -0.54
C SER A 24 8.86 -9.48 -2.05
N PHE A 25 8.86 -8.23 -2.50
CA PHE A 25 9.10 -7.85 -3.88
C PHE A 25 10.26 -6.85 -3.99
N ILE A 26 10.97 -6.86 -5.11
CA ILE A 26 11.96 -5.85 -5.47
C ILE A 26 11.54 -5.20 -6.80
N THR A 27 11.47 -3.88 -6.77
CA THR A 27 11.38 -3.01 -7.96
C THR A 27 12.59 -2.08 -7.98
N PRO A 28 12.87 -1.35 -9.08
CA PRO A 28 13.93 -0.36 -9.07
C PRO A 28 13.72 0.69 -7.97
N GLY A 29 14.63 0.73 -7.00
CA GLY A 29 14.63 1.72 -5.92
C GLY A 29 13.72 1.43 -4.75
N LEU A 30 12.96 0.32 -4.77
CA LEU A 30 12.03 -0.01 -3.69
C LEU A 30 11.99 -1.53 -3.45
N LYS A 31 12.19 -1.93 -2.20
CA LYS A 31 11.87 -3.26 -1.67
C LYS A 31 10.51 -3.18 -0.97
N ILE A 32 9.61 -4.10 -1.24
CA ILE A 32 8.24 -4.06 -0.76
C ILE A 32 7.96 -5.36 0.00
N TYR A 33 7.31 -5.27 1.14
CA TYR A 33 6.83 -6.42 1.89
C TYR A 33 5.31 -6.31 2.05
N VAL A 34 4.60 -7.40 1.78
CA VAL A 34 3.15 -7.49 1.89
C VAL A 34 2.80 -8.66 2.80
N ASP A 35 2.00 -8.41 3.82
CA ASP A 35 1.42 -9.41 4.72
C ASP A 35 -0.08 -9.13 4.77
N SER A 36 -0.90 -10.04 4.26
CA SER A 36 -2.36 -9.93 4.32
C SER A 36 -2.93 -11.21 4.92
N GLN A 37 -3.86 -11.05 5.84
CA GLN A 37 -4.47 -12.12 6.60
C GLN A 37 -5.98 -11.90 6.64
N PRO A 38 -6.73 -12.59 5.75
CA PRO A 38 -8.17 -12.52 5.77
C PRO A 38 -8.78 -13.01 7.09
N TYR A 39 -9.97 -12.51 7.41
CA TYR A 39 -10.73 -12.88 8.59
C TYR A 39 -11.00 -14.38 8.65
N GLY A 40 -10.71 -14.97 9.81
CA GLY A 40 -10.97 -16.38 10.10
C GLY A 40 -10.17 -17.33 9.19
N GLN A 41 -10.87 -18.09 8.36
CA GLN A 41 -10.31 -19.05 7.40
C GLN A 41 -10.88 -18.82 5.99
N ALA A 42 -11.34 -17.60 5.71
CA ALA A 42 -11.90 -17.26 4.41
C ALA A 42 -10.80 -17.34 3.31
N PRO A 43 -11.16 -17.75 2.08
CA PRO A 43 -10.21 -17.79 0.96
C PRO A 43 -9.73 -16.39 0.54
N GLY A 44 -10.45 -15.33 0.92
CA GLY A 44 -10.08 -13.93 0.77
C GLY A 44 -10.99 -13.01 1.61
N GLY A 45 -10.59 -11.74 1.71
CA GLY A 45 -11.24 -10.71 2.53
C GLY A 45 -11.66 -9.46 1.75
N GLY A 46 -12.18 -8.46 2.47
CA GLY A 46 -12.45 -7.08 2.06
C GLY A 46 -11.20 -6.24 1.80
N ASP A 47 -10.08 -6.58 2.45
CA ASP A 47 -8.77 -5.98 2.17
C ASP A 47 -8.25 -6.39 0.78
N VAL A 48 -7.99 -5.40 -0.07
CA VAL A 48 -7.44 -5.54 -1.42
C VAL A 48 -6.10 -4.83 -1.52
N TYR A 49 -5.08 -5.55 -1.97
CA TYR A 49 -3.73 -5.00 -2.16
C TYR A 49 -3.24 -5.23 -3.60
N TYR A 50 -2.62 -4.21 -4.20
CA TYR A 50 -1.99 -4.33 -5.52
C TYR A 50 -0.63 -3.64 -5.59
N LEU A 51 0.27 -4.26 -6.33
CA LEU A 51 1.58 -3.77 -6.72
C LEU A 51 1.68 -3.71 -8.24
N SER A 52 2.37 -2.71 -8.77
CA SER A 52 2.78 -2.73 -10.18
C SER A 52 4.08 -2.00 -10.43
N SER A 53 4.77 -2.39 -11.51
CA SER A 53 6.04 -1.79 -11.94
C SER A 53 6.01 -1.48 -13.43
N CYS A 54 6.22 -0.20 -13.83
CA CYS A 54 6.75 0.21 -15.14
C CYS A 54 6.84 1.75 -15.34
N ALA A 55 6.55 2.30 -16.53
CA ALA A 55 7.31 3.40 -17.14
C ALA A 55 8.83 3.09 -17.21
N SER A 56 9.16 1.94 -17.78
CA SER A 56 10.55 1.44 -17.92
C SER A 56 11.25 1.20 -16.58
N GLY A 57 10.47 0.85 -15.55
CA GLY A 57 10.96 0.62 -14.19
C GLY A 57 11.19 1.91 -13.40
N ARG A 58 10.64 3.04 -13.85
CA ARG A 58 10.73 4.32 -13.12
C ARG A 58 9.63 4.48 -12.08
N ILE A 59 8.56 3.72 -12.22
CA ILE A 59 7.37 3.83 -11.38
C ILE A 59 7.06 2.49 -10.77
N THR A 60 6.85 2.53 -9.46
CA THR A 60 6.22 1.46 -8.70
C THR A 60 4.94 2.01 -8.09
N ARG A 61 3.81 1.33 -8.29
CA ARG A 61 2.54 1.70 -7.63
C ARG A 61 2.18 0.66 -6.60
N MET A 62 1.61 1.15 -5.51
CA MET A 62 1.07 0.35 -4.43
C MET A 62 -0.33 0.87 -4.13
N LEU A 63 -1.25 -0.06 -3.90
CA LEU A 63 -2.62 0.19 -3.52
C LEU A 63 -2.92 -0.73 -2.34
N LEU A 64 -3.47 -0.17 -1.29
CA LEU A 64 -4.15 -0.88 -0.22
C LEU A 64 -5.55 -0.27 -0.11
N ALA A 65 -6.58 -1.08 -0.20
CA ALA A 65 -7.96 -0.65 -0.04
C ALA A 65 -8.69 -1.62 0.86
N ASP A 66 -9.53 -1.11 1.73
CA ASP A 66 -10.46 -1.92 2.49
C ASP A 66 -11.86 -1.66 1.93
N VAL A 67 -12.50 -2.72 1.45
CA VAL A 67 -13.81 -2.69 0.79
C VAL A 67 -14.84 -3.28 1.74
N SER A 68 -15.81 -2.47 2.16
CA SER A 68 -16.87 -2.89 3.07
C SER A 68 -17.71 -4.00 2.44
N GLY A 69 -18.02 -5.02 3.23
CA GLY A 69 -18.86 -6.15 2.84
C GLY A 69 -18.04 -7.42 2.60
N HIS A 70 -18.65 -8.41 1.95
CA HIS A 70 -18.00 -9.69 1.67
C HIS A 70 -18.56 -10.31 0.39
N GLY A 71 -17.78 -11.21 -0.22
CA GLY A 71 -18.21 -11.97 -1.39
C GLY A 71 -18.18 -11.15 -2.68
N GLU A 72 -19.23 -11.27 -3.50
CA GLU A 72 -19.17 -10.86 -4.91
C GLU A 72 -18.86 -9.37 -5.12
N LEU A 73 -19.38 -8.47 -4.29
CA LEU A 73 -19.12 -7.02 -4.40
C LEU A 73 -17.64 -6.68 -4.20
N VAL A 74 -16.98 -7.35 -3.26
CA VAL A 74 -15.54 -7.20 -3.00
C VAL A 74 -14.74 -7.74 -4.18
N SER A 75 -15.08 -8.92 -4.69
CA SER A 75 -14.38 -9.52 -5.83
C SER A 75 -14.53 -8.66 -7.10
N GLN A 76 -15.71 -8.09 -7.36
CA GLN A 76 -15.95 -7.16 -8.47
C GLN A 76 -15.13 -5.87 -8.31
N THR A 77 -15.10 -5.31 -7.10
CA THR A 77 -14.30 -4.12 -6.80
C THR A 77 -12.81 -4.39 -7.00
N ALA A 78 -12.30 -5.50 -6.45
CA ALA A 78 -10.91 -5.93 -6.63
C ALA A 78 -10.55 -6.07 -8.12
N VAL A 79 -11.44 -6.69 -8.93
CA VAL A 79 -11.28 -6.79 -10.39
C VAL A 79 -11.18 -5.40 -11.06
N GLY A 80 -12.05 -4.46 -10.68
CA GLY A 80 -12.02 -3.08 -11.18
C GLY A 80 -10.71 -2.37 -10.81
N LEU A 81 -10.28 -2.48 -9.56
CA LEU A 81 -9.03 -1.91 -9.06
C LEU A 81 -7.79 -2.48 -9.77
N ARG A 82 -7.75 -3.80 -10.00
CA ARG A 82 -6.72 -4.44 -10.83
C ARG A 82 -6.69 -3.84 -12.23
N ASP A 83 -7.85 -3.71 -12.87
CA ASP A 83 -7.92 -3.20 -14.23
C ASP A 83 -7.44 -1.75 -14.31
N LEU A 84 -7.72 -0.94 -13.29
CA LEU A 84 -7.16 0.40 -13.15
C LEU A 84 -5.64 0.40 -12.99
N MET A 85 -5.08 -0.50 -12.16
CA MET A 85 -3.63 -0.69 -12.02
C MET A 85 -3.00 -1.02 -13.38
N ARG A 86 -3.57 -1.99 -14.12
CA ARG A 86 -3.08 -2.41 -15.45
C ARG A 86 -3.15 -1.29 -16.48
N ARG A 87 -4.25 -0.54 -16.53
CA ARG A 87 -4.44 0.57 -17.48
C ARG A 87 -3.52 1.75 -17.18
N ASN A 88 -3.18 1.97 -15.90
CA ASN A 88 -2.37 3.12 -15.47
C ASN A 88 -0.89 2.81 -15.26
N VAL A 89 -0.49 1.53 -15.39
CA VAL A 89 0.87 1.03 -15.13
C VAL A 89 1.97 1.92 -15.75
N ASN A 90 1.82 2.36 -17.00
CA ASN A 90 2.81 3.18 -17.73
C ASN A 90 2.61 4.70 -17.62
N TYR A 91 1.52 5.19 -17.04
CA TYR A 91 1.23 6.62 -17.03
C TYR A 91 1.96 7.29 -15.87
N ILE A 92 2.76 8.33 -16.09
CA ILE A 92 3.56 8.94 -15.02
C ILE A 92 2.70 9.68 -13.98
N LYS A 93 1.60 10.30 -14.40
CA LYS A 93 0.81 11.21 -13.55
C LYS A 93 -0.03 10.43 -12.52
N GLN A 94 0.31 10.55 -11.23
CA GLN A 94 -0.48 9.99 -10.13
C GLN A 94 -1.92 10.53 -10.11
N THR A 95 -2.12 11.82 -10.35
CA THR A 95 -3.45 12.46 -10.36
C THR A 95 -4.43 11.80 -11.33
N ARG A 96 -3.96 11.31 -12.49
CA ARG A 96 -4.79 10.55 -13.43
C ARG A 96 -5.23 9.21 -12.84
N PHE A 97 -4.32 8.53 -12.15
CA PHE A 97 -4.60 7.24 -11.54
C PHE A 97 -5.60 7.40 -10.38
N VAL A 98 -5.36 8.35 -9.47
CA VAL A 98 -6.26 8.70 -8.36
C VAL A 98 -7.65 9.09 -8.87
N ARG A 99 -7.73 9.88 -9.96
CA ARG A 99 -9.01 10.21 -10.60
C ARG A 99 -9.78 8.99 -11.08
N ALA A 100 -9.09 8.07 -11.75
CA ALA A 100 -9.72 6.85 -12.24
C ALA A 100 -10.21 5.96 -11.10
N MET A 101 -9.45 5.92 -9.99
CA MET A 101 -9.83 5.24 -8.76
C MET A 101 -11.07 5.88 -8.13
N ASN A 102 -11.13 7.22 -8.03
CA ASN A 102 -12.28 7.93 -7.48
C ASN A 102 -13.60 7.55 -8.17
N ARG A 103 -13.58 7.44 -9.50
CA ARG A 103 -14.76 7.02 -10.27
C ARG A 103 -15.19 5.59 -9.95
N GLN A 104 -14.24 4.66 -9.87
CA GLN A 104 -14.53 3.28 -9.51
C GLN A 104 -15.16 3.15 -8.12
N PHE A 105 -14.71 3.96 -7.16
CA PHE A 105 -15.29 3.99 -5.82
C PHE A 105 -16.64 4.72 -5.76
N ALA A 106 -16.87 5.72 -6.62
CA ALA A 106 -18.18 6.32 -6.78
C ALA A 106 -19.21 5.30 -7.30
N ASP A 107 -18.84 4.52 -8.32
CA ASP A 107 -19.67 3.45 -8.87
C ASP A 107 -19.99 2.37 -7.81
N LEU A 108 -19.03 2.06 -6.92
CA LEU A 108 -19.25 1.18 -5.76
C LEU A 108 -20.27 1.79 -4.78
N GLY A 109 -20.16 3.09 -4.52
CA GLY A 109 -21.10 3.85 -3.69
C GLY A 109 -22.54 3.81 -4.20
N GLU A 110 -22.74 3.92 -5.52
CA GLU A 110 -24.07 3.81 -6.15
C GLU A 110 -24.70 2.42 -5.95
N GLN A 111 -23.88 1.39 -5.76
CA GLN A 111 -24.31 0.03 -5.46
C GLN A 111 -24.51 -0.24 -3.96
N GLY A 112 -24.37 0.79 -3.12
CA GLY A 112 -24.51 0.71 -1.66
C GLY A 112 -23.26 0.17 -0.95
N GLY A 113 -22.14 0.03 -1.65
CA GLY A 113 -20.86 -0.33 -1.07
C GLY A 113 -20.06 0.88 -0.61
N PHE A 114 -19.00 0.64 0.14
CA PHE A 114 -18.08 1.65 0.59
C PHE A 114 -16.65 1.09 0.62
N ALA A 115 -15.65 1.95 0.49
CA ALA A 115 -14.27 1.54 0.65
C ALA A 115 -13.36 2.69 1.07
N THR A 116 -12.34 2.36 1.86
CA THR A 116 -11.20 3.24 2.12
C THR A 116 -10.03 2.83 1.22
N ALA A 117 -9.13 3.76 0.90
CA ALA A 117 -7.96 3.42 0.12
C ALA A 117 -6.75 4.31 0.38
N LEU A 118 -5.59 3.68 0.27
CA LEU A 118 -4.29 4.31 0.23
C LEU A 118 -3.64 4.01 -1.13
N VAL A 119 -3.47 5.06 -1.93
CA VAL A 119 -2.89 5.00 -3.27
C VAL A 119 -1.51 5.63 -3.24
N SER A 120 -0.47 4.90 -3.58
CA SER A 120 0.88 5.44 -3.62
C SER A 120 1.66 5.09 -4.89
N THR A 121 2.52 6.02 -5.29
CA THR A 121 3.44 5.88 -6.41
C THR A 121 4.85 6.26 -5.97
N PHE A 122 5.79 5.34 -6.12
CA PHE A 122 7.21 5.62 -5.95
C PHE A 122 7.86 5.88 -7.31
N PHE A 123 8.48 7.05 -7.44
CA PHE A 123 9.24 7.48 -8.61
C PHE A 123 10.73 7.23 -8.38
N ALA A 124 11.25 6.12 -8.92
CA ALA A 124 12.62 5.66 -8.69
C ALA A 124 13.69 6.67 -9.15
N THR A 125 13.40 7.48 -10.17
CA THR A 125 14.35 8.47 -10.69
C THR A 125 14.56 9.66 -9.76
N THR A 126 13.53 10.05 -9.01
CA THR A 126 13.56 11.21 -8.10
C THR A 126 13.51 10.79 -6.63
N MET A 127 13.45 9.48 -6.36
CA MET A 127 13.00 8.86 -5.12
C MET A 127 11.95 9.67 -4.37
N THR A 128 10.89 9.99 -5.10
CA THR A 128 9.70 10.65 -4.57
C THR A 128 8.66 9.58 -4.32
N TYR A 129 8.14 9.52 -3.10
CA TYR A 129 6.99 8.73 -2.72
C TYR A 129 5.77 9.65 -2.68
N SER A 130 4.88 9.47 -3.65
CA SER A 130 3.66 10.24 -3.77
C SER A 130 2.49 9.43 -3.23
N LEU A 131 1.67 10.03 -2.39
CA LEU A 131 0.62 9.38 -1.62
C LEU A 131 -0.70 10.15 -1.76
N CYS A 132 -1.79 9.40 -1.92
CA CYS A 132 -3.15 9.88 -1.76
C CYS A 132 -3.83 8.94 -0.77
N ASN A 133 -4.26 9.47 0.37
CA ASN A 133 -5.07 8.74 1.33
C ASN A 133 -6.53 9.19 1.19
N ALA A 134 -7.45 8.24 1.23
CA ALA A 134 -8.86 8.45 1.13
C ALA A 134 -9.59 7.66 2.21
N GLY A 135 -9.54 8.19 3.43
CA GLY A 135 -10.18 7.61 4.60
C GLY A 135 -9.47 6.36 5.18
N HIS A 136 -8.28 6.02 4.72
CA HIS A 136 -7.49 4.89 5.21
C HIS A 136 -6.60 5.34 6.40
N PRO A 137 -6.13 4.44 7.29
CA PRO A 137 -5.19 4.81 8.34
C PRO A 137 -3.94 5.53 7.80
N VAL A 138 -3.49 6.57 8.52
CA VAL A 138 -2.31 7.35 8.13
C VAL A 138 -1.05 6.47 8.19
N PRO A 139 -0.28 6.36 7.09
CA PRO A 139 0.95 5.56 7.09
C PRO A 139 2.00 6.11 8.05
N LEU A 140 2.91 5.24 8.49
CA LEU A 140 4.08 5.63 9.25
C LEU A 140 5.31 5.70 8.35
N VAL A 141 6.20 6.66 8.61
CA VAL A 141 7.48 6.81 7.91
C VAL A 141 8.63 6.66 8.88
N PHE A 142 9.58 5.80 8.52
CA PHE A 142 10.87 5.66 9.16
C PHE A 142 11.91 6.45 8.39
N ARG A 143 12.65 7.31 9.10
CA ARG A 143 13.80 8.03 8.54
C ARG A 143 15.09 7.35 8.97
N ARG A 144 15.86 6.83 8.01
CA ARG A 144 17.13 6.14 8.27
C ARG A 144 18.16 7.05 8.90
N GLY A 145 18.21 8.32 8.50
CA GLY A 145 19.18 9.29 9.02
C GLY A 145 19.02 9.63 10.50
N THR A 146 17.79 9.53 11.05
CA THR A 146 17.49 9.82 12.45
C THR A 146 17.10 8.59 13.26
N SER A 147 16.91 7.44 12.60
CA SER A 147 16.36 6.21 13.18
C SER A 147 15.03 6.44 13.90
N GLN A 148 14.16 7.29 13.32
CA GLN A 148 12.87 7.64 13.92
C GLN A 148 11.70 7.27 13.03
N TRP A 149 10.67 6.70 13.66
CA TRP A 149 9.33 6.56 13.10
C TRP A 149 8.50 7.79 13.44
N THR A 150 7.72 8.26 12.47
CA THR A 150 6.74 9.34 12.61
C THR A 150 5.52 9.03 11.76
N GLU A 151 4.41 9.73 11.96
CA GLU A 151 3.28 9.66 11.03
C GLU A 151 3.63 10.40 9.73
N LEU A 152 3.25 9.84 8.58
CA LEU A 152 3.47 10.44 7.28
C LEU A 152 2.40 11.52 7.02
N LYS A 153 2.54 12.66 7.71
CA LYS A 153 1.65 13.82 7.65
C LYS A 153 2.30 14.97 6.86
N ASN A 154 1.48 15.87 6.34
CA ASN A 154 1.94 17.11 5.70
C ASN A 154 2.61 18.01 6.76
N GLU A 155 3.94 18.11 6.73
CA GLU A 155 4.67 18.91 7.73
C GLU A 155 4.61 20.42 7.48
N ALA A 156 4.54 20.91 6.23
CA ALA A 156 4.48 22.36 5.94
C ALA A 156 4.34 22.67 4.43
N SER A 157 3.17 22.54 3.81
CA SER A 157 2.94 23.09 2.46
C SER A 157 1.48 23.39 2.19
N SER A 158 1.22 24.53 1.57
CA SER A 158 -0.04 25.13 1.13
C SER A 158 -0.83 24.32 0.08
N SER A 159 -0.57 23.03 -0.05
CA SER A 159 -1.38 22.09 -0.83
C SER A 159 -2.37 21.40 0.10
N ARG A 160 -3.63 21.32 -0.33
CA ARG A 160 -4.80 20.84 0.44
C ARG A 160 -4.48 19.66 1.37
N PRO A 161 -5.06 19.62 2.58
CA PRO A 161 -4.91 18.50 3.50
C PRO A 161 -5.10 17.17 2.76
N ILE A 162 -4.36 16.15 3.17
CA ILE A 162 -4.75 14.77 2.87
C ILE A 162 -6.19 14.66 3.36
N SER A 163 -7.11 14.39 2.45
CA SER A 163 -8.53 14.37 2.79
C SER A 163 -8.81 13.05 3.48
N ASP A 164 -9.30 13.10 4.72
CA ASP A 164 -9.86 11.93 5.41
C ASP A 164 -11.19 11.47 4.77
N THR A 165 -11.62 12.13 3.70
CA THR A 165 -12.83 11.76 2.97
C THR A 165 -12.55 10.53 2.10
N PRO A 166 -13.40 9.49 2.15
CA PRO A 166 -13.31 8.30 1.30
C PRO A 166 -13.38 8.61 -0.20
N LEU A 167 -12.79 7.75 -1.05
CA LEU A 167 -12.93 7.87 -2.51
C LEU A 167 -14.40 7.67 -2.91
N GLY A 168 -14.86 8.40 -3.92
CA GLY A 168 -16.23 8.32 -4.44
C GLY A 168 -17.24 9.27 -3.79
N VAL A 169 -16.86 9.98 -2.72
CA VAL A 169 -17.76 10.89 -1.98
C VAL A 169 -17.63 12.35 -2.41
N VAL A 170 -16.43 12.79 -2.80
CA VAL A 170 -16.16 14.18 -3.19
C VAL A 170 -15.64 14.30 -4.62
N ASP A 171 -15.85 15.47 -5.20
CA ASP A 171 -15.42 15.80 -6.56
C ASP A 171 -13.89 15.66 -6.73
N GLU A 172 -13.46 15.22 -7.92
CA GLU A 172 -12.10 14.72 -8.22
C GLU A 172 -10.97 15.70 -7.85
N ALA A 173 -11.28 16.98 -7.72
CA ALA A 173 -10.35 18.05 -7.38
C ALA A 173 -9.96 18.09 -5.88
N SER A 174 -10.60 17.30 -5.02
CA SER A 174 -10.56 17.49 -3.56
C SER A 174 -9.59 16.57 -2.81
N TYR A 175 -9.04 15.53 -3.44
CA TYR A 175 -8.08 14.63 -2.76
C TYR A 175 -6.68 15.25 -2.71
N GLY A 176 -6.16 15.42 -1.50
CA GLY A 176 -4.80 15.89 -1.26
C GLY A 176 -3.76 14.84 -1.65
N GLN A 177 -2.78 15.24 -2.47
CA GLN A 177 -1.59 14.45 -2.75
C GLN A 177 -0.44 14.93 -1.85
N LEU A 178 0.21 14.01 -1.17
CA LEU A 178 1.42 14.24 -0.39
C LEU A 178 2.63 13.65 -1.15
N ASP A 179 3.60 14.49 -1.47
CA ASP A 179 4.86 14.05 -2.09
C ASP A 179 5.99 14.16 -1.07
N VAL A 180 6.65 13.02 -0.78
CA VAL A 180 7.79 12.96 0.16
C VAL A 180 9.02 12.42 -0.56
N ARG A 181 10.15 13.10 -0.38
CA ARG A 181 11.46 12.59 -0.80
C ARG A 181 11.91 11.52 0.19
N LEU A 182 12.19 10.32 -0.30
CA LEU A 182 12.78 9.23 0.49
C LEU A 182 14.29 9.15 0.23
N GLU A 183 15.04 8.87 1.28
CA GLU A 183 16.45 8.50 1.22
C GLU A 183 16.61 6.98 1.23
N ALA A 184 17.79 6.49 0.83
CA ALA A 184 18.06 5.06 0.90
C ALA A 184 18.00 4.57 2.36
N GLY A 185 17.22 3.52 2.60
CA GLY A 185 16.95 2.97 3.93
C GLY A 185 15.68 3.52 4.58
N ASP A 186 15.11 4.63 4.10
CA ASP A 186 13.80 5.11 4.58
C ASP A 186 12.72 4.07 4.28
N MET A 187 11.72 3.99 5.17
CA MET A 187 10.62 3.05 5.03
C MET A 187 9.27 3.76 5.17
N VAL A 188 8.26 3.30 4.43
CA VAL A 188 6.87 3.70 4.61
C VAL A 188 6.06 2.45 4.92
N LEU A 189 5.41 2.43 6.09
CA LEU A 189 4.55 1.36 6.57
C LEU A 189 3.09 1.80 6.47
N SER A 190 2.32 1.06 5.69
CA SER A 190 0.87 1.22 5.51
C SER A 190 0.16 -0.01 6.04
N PHE A 191 -1.07 0.16 6.51
CA PHE A 191 -1.86 -0.93 7.09
C PHE A 191 -3.35 -0.63 7.02
N SER A 192 -4.18 -1.68 7.00
CA SER A 192 -5.63 -1.58 7.16
C SER A 192 -6.02 -1.22 8.60
N ASP A 193 -7.29 -0.86 8.78
CA ASP A 193 -7.84 -0.38 10.03
C ASP A 193 -7.82 -1.43 11.15
N ALA A 194 -7.91 -2.73 10.84
CA ALA A 194 -7.76 -3.83 11.81
C ALA A 194 -6.50 -3.70 12.70
N VAL A 195 -5.43 -3.07 12.16
CA VAL A 195 -4.19 -2.79 12.90
C VAL A 195 -4.37 -1.65 13.90
N THR A 196 -5.10 -0.59 13.53
CA THR A 196 -5.40 0.54 14.41
C THR A 196 -6.54 0.26 15.38
N GLU A 197 -7.48 -0.60 15.00
CA GLU A 197 -8.62 -1.01 15.83
C GLU A 197 -8.29 -2.12 16.82
N SER A 198 -7.14 -2.78 16.64
CA SER A 198 -6.58 -3.68 17.65
C SER A 198 -6.48 -2.97 19.00
N GLU A 199 -6.68 -3.73 20.08
CA GLU A 199 -6.79 -3.20 21.43
C GLU A 199 -5.50 -3.36 22.24
N ASP A 200 -5.25 -2.41 23.15
CA ASP A 200 -4.23 -2.53 24.18
C ASP A 200 -4.69 -3.42 25.37
N GLY A 201 -3.82 -3.58 26.37
CA GLY A 201 -4.13 -4.38 27.56
C GLY A 201 -5.38 -3.92 28.32
N ASP A 202 -5.72 -2.63 28.24
CA ASP A 202 -6.90 -2.06 28.88
C ASP A 202 -8.18 -2.16 28.01
N GLY A 203 -8.07 -2.69 26.79
CA GLY A 203 -9.19 -2.81 25.86
C GLY A 203 -9.49 -1.52 25.09
N ARG A 204 -8.52 -0.59 25.00
CA ARG A 204 -8.66 0.61 24.17
C ARG A 204 -8.03 0.35 22.81
N GLN A 205 -8.70 0.80 21.74
CA GLN A 205 -8.12 0.76 20.40
C GLN A 205 -6.77 1.50 20.38
N LEU A 206 -5.79 0.92 19.69
CA LEU A 206 -4.46 1.47 19.57
C LEU A 206 -4.47 2.82 18.86
N GLY A 207 -5.28 2.94 17.80
CA GLY A 207 -5.19 4.02 16.82
C GLY A 207 -3.80 4.10 16.17
N VAL A 208 -3.60 5.08 15.29
CA VAL A 208 -2.30 5.30 14.64
C VAL A 208 -1.20 5.60 15.67
N ALA A 209 -1.53 6.33 16.74
CA ALA A 209 -0.58 6.68 17.80
C ALA A 209 -0.09 5.44 18.59
N GLY A 210 -0.97 4.48 18.87
CA GLY A 210 -0.61 3.22 19.51
C GLY A 210 0.27 2.37 18.61
N VAL A 211 -0.06 2.24 17.33
CA VAL A 211 0.78 1.53 16.34
C VAL A 211 2.16 2.18 16.22
N LEU A 212 2.23 3.52 16.17
CA LEU A 212 3.49 4.27 16.16
C LEU A 212 4.33 4.02 17.42
N ARG A 213 3.71 3.96 18.60
CA ARG A 213 4.42 3.60 19.84
C ARG A 213 5.01 2.19 19.74
N LEU A 214 4.23 1.21 19.30
CA LEU A 214 4.68 -0.18 19.18
C LEU A 214 5.85 -0.32 18.18
N VAL A 215 5.77 0.31 17.00
CA VAL A 215 6.85 0.19 16.00
C VAL A 215 8.16 0.83 16.48
N ARG A 216 8.09 1.89 17.29
CA ARG A 216 9.27 2.52 17.93
C ARG A 216 9.95 1.61 18.96
N GLU A 217 9.21 0.67 19.55
CA GLU A 217 9.70 -0.26 20.57
C GLU A 217 10.34 -1.53 19.99
N LEU A 218 10.20 -1.81 18.69
CA LEU A 218 10.67 -3.07 18.08
C LEU A 218 12.19 -3.23 18.06
N GLY A 219 12.96 -2.14 18.15
CA GLY A 219 14.43 -2.17 18.18
C GLY A 219 15.10 -2.76 16.92
N THR A 220 14.36 -2.91 15.83
CA THR A 220 14.86 -3.42 14.55
C THR A 220 14.64 -2.41 13.43
N GLU A 221 15.60 -2.32 12.51
CA GLU A 221 15.53 -1.53 11.29
C GLU A 221 15.56 -2.43 10.04
N ASP A 222 15.51 -3.74 10.24
CA ASP A 222 15.44 -4.75 9.17
C ASP A 222 14.01 -4.78 8.63
N SER A 223 13.83 -4.33 7.40
CA SER A 223 12.53 -4.21 6.75
C SER A 223 11.75 -5.53 6.72
N GLU A 224 12.42 -6.69 6.66
CA GLU A 224 11.75 -8.00 6.67
C GLU A 224 11.23 -8.40 8.06
N LYS A 225 11.71 -7.73 9.12
CA LYS A 225 11.34 -8.05 10.51
C LYS A 225 10.33 -7.09 11.10
N ILE A 226 10.17 -5.89 10.55
CA ILE A 226 9.25 -4.87 11.08
C ILE A 226 7.83 -5.41 11.20
N ILE A 227 7.25 -5.93 10.11
CA ILE A 227 5.86 -6.40 10.12
C ILE A 227 5.69 -7.66 10.99
N PRO A 228 6.52 -8.71 10.86
CA PRO A 228 6.42 -9.87 11.75
C PRO A 228 6.52 -9.52 13.24
N ALA A 229 7.45 -8.65 13.62
CA ALA A 229 7.62 -8.24 15.01
C ALA A 229 6.47 -7.35 15.50
N LEU A 230 5.92 -6.49 14.64
CA LEU A 230 4.74 -5.68 14.97
C LEU A 230 3.49 -6.55 15.15
N VAL A 231 3.28 -7.53 14.28
CA VAL A 231 2.18 -8.50 14.37
C VAL A 231 2.28 -9.30 15.68
N GLU A 232 3.46 -9.80 16.02
CA GLU A 232 3.70 -10.50 17.29
C GLU A 232 3.40 -9.60 18.49
N ARG A 233 3.88 -8.35 18.46
CA ARG A 233 3.65 -7.38 19.53
C ARG A 233 2.17 -7.05 19.72
N ILE A 234 1.43 -6.81 18.63
CA ILE A 234 -0.01 -6.51 18.67
C ILE A 234 -0.80 -7.70 19.22
N ARG A 235 -0.49 -8.92 18.77
CA ARG A 235 -1.12 -10.16 19.29
C ARG A 235 -0.78 -10.43 20.75
N GLY A 236 0.41 -10.02 21.20
CA GLY A 236 0.80 -10.12 22.60
C GLY A 236 0.05 -9.18 23.54
N LEU A 237 -0.64 -8.15 23.02
CA LEU A 237 -1.49 -7.28 23.83
C LEU A 237 -2.82 -7.96 24.16
N ARG A 238 -3.45 -8.60 23.16
CA ARG A 238 -4.68 -9.39 23.27
C ARG A 238 -4.75 -10.46 22.17
N ASP A 239 -5.20 -11.65 22.56
CA ASP A 239 -5.29 -12.81 21.65
C ASP A 239 -6.21 -12.59 20.44
N SER A 240 -7.24 -11.73 20.58
CA SER A 240 -8.21 -11.41 19.54
C SER A 240 -7.68 -10.43 18.48
N ASN A 241 -6.60 -9.70 18.77
CA ASN A 241 -6.07 -8.70 17.84
C ASN A 241 -5.64 -9.33 16.51
N LEU A 242 -5.93 -8.63 15.40
CA LEU A 242 -5.67 -9.08 14.03
C LEU A 242 -6.36 -10.42 13.67
N ARG A 243 -7.44 -10.80 14.38
CA ARG A 243 -8.26 -11.98 14.09
C ARG A 243 -9.75 -11.66 13.94
N GLN A 244 -10.14 -10.43 14.25
CA GLN A 244 -11.54 -9.99 14.24
C GLN A 244 -11.95 -9.36 12.90
N ASP A 245 -10.98 -9.01 12.06
CA ASP A 245 -11.17 -8.48 10.72
C ASP A 245 -9.97 -8.84 9.83
N ASP A 246 -10.04 -8.50 8.54
CA ASP A 246 -8.93 -8.61 7.61
C ASP A 246 -7.79 -7.67 8.02
N ALA A 247 -6.57 -8.22 8.13
CA ALA A 247 -5.40 -7.43 8.50
C ALA A 247 -4.37 -7.45 7.38
N THR A 248 -4.08 -6.28 6.81
CA THR A 248 -3.10 -6.14 5.73
C THR A 248 -2.07 -5.08 6.08
N PHE A 249 -0.80 -5.39 5.81
CA PHE A 249 0.35 -4.53 5.98
C PHE A 249 1.10 -4.43 4.66
N LEU A 250 1.58 -3.22 4.34
CA LEU A 250 2.45 -2.95 3.22
C LEU A 250 3.63 -2.08 3.68
N LEU A 251 4.85 -2.59 3.54
CA LEU A 251 6.07 -1.86 3.87
C LEU A 251 6.92 -1.65 2.62
N GLY A 252 7.16 -0.39 2.25
CA GLY A 252 8.09 -0.02 1.19
C GLY A 252 9.38 0.54 1.77
N GLN A 253 10.53 -0.10 1.53
CA GLN A 253 11.86 0.41 1.86
C GLN A 253 12.55 0.95 0.60
N ALA A 254 12.93 2.22 0.62
CA ALA A 254 13.71 2.84 -0.45
C ALA A 254 15.13 2.28 -0.45
N THR A 255 15.61 1.80 -1.59
CA THR A 255 16.93 1.14 -1.70
C THR A 255 18.01 2.03 -2.30
N GLY A 256 17.66 3.21 -2.82
CA GLY A 256 18.61 4.07 -3.55
C GLY A 256 18.89 3.59 -4.99
N GLY A 257 18.37 2.42 -5.39
CA GLY A 257 18.57 1.87 -6.72
C GLY A 257 17.77 2.61 -7.80
N GLY A 258 18.38 2.89 -8.94
CA GLY A 258 17.67 3.44 -10.11
C GLY A 258 17.22 2.35 -11.09
N PRO A 259 16.37 2.69 -12.07
CA PRO A 259 16.14 1.83 -13.22
C PRO A 259 17.45 1.57 -13.96
N SER A 260 17.71 0.31 -14.34
CA SER A 260 18.91 -0.08 -15.09
C SER A 260 19.07 0.72 -16.39
N MET A 261 20.30 1.10 -16.75
CA MET A 261 20.59 1.75 -18.05
C MET A 261 20.07 0.95 -19.25
N LYS A 262 20.10 -0.40 -19.17
CA LYS A 262 19.51 -1.27 -20.20
C LYS A 262 17.98 -1.11 -20.32
N ASN A 263 17.29 -0.88 -19.20
CA ASN A 263 15.84 -0.63 -19.18
C ASN A 263 15.48 0.73 -19.79
N ASN A 264 16.33 1.75 -19.61
CA ASN A 264 16.13 3.05 -20.25
C ASN A 264 16.31 2.99 -21.77
N LEU A 265 17.28 2.21 -22.26
CA LEU A 265 17.56 2.06 -23.70
C LEU A 265 16.42 1.35 -24.45
N LEU A 266 15.78 0.36 -23.81
CA LEU A 266 14.69 -0.44 -24.39
C LEU A 266 13.29 0.13 -24.12
N ALA A 267 13.19 1.33 -23.52
CA ALA A 267 11.94 1.97 -23.14
C ALA A 267 10.89 2.07 -24.28
N PRO A 268 11.25 2.44 -25.53
CA PRO A 268 10.27 2.55 -26.61
C PRO A 268 9.67 1.20 -27.03
N LEU A 269 10.48 0.14 -27.01
CA LEU A 269 10.07 -1.22 -27.42
C LEU A 269 9.15 -1.88 -26.39
N ARG A 270 9.26 -1.50 -25.11
CA ARG A 270 8.42 -2.06 -24.03
C ARG A 270 7.04 -1.42 -23.94
N PHE A 271 6.80 -0.27 -24.57
CA PHE A 271 5.48 0.34 -24.66
C PHE A 271 4.47 -0.55 -25.42
N LEU A 272 4.97 -1.46 -26.26
CA LEU A 272 4.19 -2.44 -27.03
C LEU A 272 4.03 -3.79 -26.30
N ARG A 273 4.66 -3.96 -25.12
CA ARG A 273 4.65 -5.23 -24.39
C ARG A 273 3.37 -5.36 -23.56
N ARG A 274 2.68 -6.49 -23.68
CA ARG A 274 1.46 -6.80 -22.92
C ARG A 274 1.78 -6.90 -21.43
N THR A 275 0.93 -6.29 -20.60
CA THR A 275 1.05 -6.36 -19.13
C THR A 275 0.88 -7.81 -18.64
N SER A 276 1.87 -8.34 -17.92
CA SER A 276 1.72 -9.59 -17.18
C SER A 276 0.89 -9.35 -15.92
N ASP A 277 0.01 -10.31 -15.62
CA ASP A 277 -0.97 -10.22 -14.55
C ASP A 277 -0.86 -11.48 -13.70
N HIS A 278 -0.43 -11.30 -12.45
CA HIS A 278 -0.26 -12.35 -11.45
C HIS A 278 -1.24 -12.17 -10.29
N THR A 279 -2.41 -11.57 -10.56
CA THR A 279 -3.41 -11.31 -9.53
C THR A 279 -4.19 -12.55 -9.12
N ARG A 280 -4.55 -12.63 -7.84
CA ARG A 280 -5.37 -13.71 -7.26
C ARG A 280 -6.51 -13.10 -6.47
N ILE A 281 -7.72 -13.25 -6.98
CA ILE A 281 -8.94 -12.74 -6.34
C ILE A 281 -9.78 -13.96 -5.97
N ALA A 282 -10.20 -14.04 -4.72
CA ALA A 282 -11.08 -15.10 -4.22
C ALA A 282 -12.53 -14.93 -4.70
#